data_AF-A0A139P8P5-F1
#
_entry.id   AF-A0A139P8P5-F1
#
_cell.length_a   1.000
_cell.length_b   1.000
_cell.length_c   1.000
_cell.angle_alpha   90.00
_cell.angle_beta   90.00
_cell.angle_gamma   90.00
#
_symmetry.space_group_name_H-M   'P 1'
#
loop_
_entity.id
_entity.type
_entity.pdbx_description
1 polymer ?
#
loop_
_entity_poly.entity_id
_entity_poly.type
_entity_poly.pdbx_seq_one_letter_code
_entity_poly.pdbx_strand_id
1 'polypeptide(L)'
;MDANTGDAVYTGITKQNLESRLYQHNRQGKNFVKLNEQYSDLTRNQARAVEQYLIENGNANKLNKINSISPKNKMYDETMKWAEKYLNGGN
;
A
#
# COMPACT_ATOMS: atom_id res chain seq x y z
N MET A 1 0.62 -7.09 9.08
CA MET A 1 0.99 -8.50 9.26
C MET A 1 -0.24 -9.27 9.69
N ASP A 2 -0.46 -10.44 9.08
CA ASP A 2 -1.53 -11.36 9.46
C ASP A 2 -1.27 -11.96 10.85
N ALA A 3 -2.31 -12.12 11.66
CA ALA A 3 -2.17 -12.66 13.01
C ALA A 3 -2.01 -14.16 13.10
N ASN A 4 -2.40 -14.90 12.06
CA ASN A 4 -2.27 -16.34 12.05
C ASN A 4 -0.91 -16.78 11.48
N THR A 5 -0.39 -16.07 10.47
CA THR A 5 0.86 -16.47 9.81
C THR A 5 2.06 -15.58 10.13
N GLY A 6 1.83 -14.34 10.61
CA GLY A 6 2.89 -13.35 10.76
C GLY A 6 3.32 -12.66 9.47
N ASP A 7 2.78 -13.08 8.31
CA ASP A 7 3.21 -12.57 7.01
C ASP A 7 2.72 -11.16 6.71
N ALA A 8 3.45 -10.45 5.86
CA ALA A 8 2.95 -9.25 5.21
C ALA A 8 1.95 -9.65 4.11
N VAL A 9 0.68 -9.25 4.28
CA VAL A 9 -0.44 -9.68 3.42
C VAL A 9 -1.26 -8.52 2.84
N TYR A 10 -0.92 -7.29 3.23
CA TYR A 10 -1.66 -6.09 2.87
C TYR A 10 -0.73 -4.89 2.78
N THR A 11 -0.93 -4.08 1.74
CA THR A 11 -0.28 -2.79 1.54
C THR A 11 -1.35 -1.71 1.48
N GLY A 12 -1.09 -0.57 2.11
CA GLY A 12 -2.09 0.48 2.31
C GLY A 12 -1.46 1.85 2.46
N ILE A 13 -2.18 2.91 2.09
CA ILE A 13 -1.84 4.29 2.47
C ILE A 13 -2.75 4.80 3.59
N THR A 14 -2.22 5.69 4.43
CA THR A 14 -2.98 6.35 5.51
C THR A 14 -2.40 7.73 5.80
N LYS A 15 -3.28 8.66 6.22
CA LYS A 15 -2.89 9.92 6.90
C LYS A 15 -3.08 9.86 8.41
N GLN A 16 -3.74 8.80 8.89
CA GLN A 16 -3.98 8.55 10.30
C GLN A 16 -2.78 7.82 10.90
N ASN A 17 -2.60 7.92 12.22
CA ASN A 17 -1.67 7.07 12.94
C ASN A 17 -1.98 5.58 12.70
N LEU A 18 -0.95 4.74 12.78
CA LEU A 18 -1.03 3.33 12.43
C LEU A 18 -2.00 2.56 13.34
N GLU A 19 -2.09 2.90 14.62
CA GLU A 19 -3.00 2.25 15.57
C GLU A 19 -4.47 2.46 15.22
N SER A 20 -4.85 3.70 14.88
CA SER A 20 -6.23 4.03 14.46
C SER A 20 -6.59 3.31 13.16
N ARG A 21 -5.64 3.25 12.22
CA ARG A 21 -5.85 2.55 10.94
C ARG A 21 -5.94 1.03 11.15
N LEU A 22 -5.11 0.47 12.02
CA LEU A 22 -5.14 -0.94 12.41
C LEU A 22 -6.48 -1.30 13.06
N TYR A 23 -6.94 -0.49 14.02
CA TYR A 23 -8.23 -0.68 14.67
C TYR A 23 -9.39 -0.68 13.67
N GLN A 24 -9.40 0.25 12.72
CA GLN A 24 -10.43 0.30 11.67
C GLN A 24 -10.43 -0.96 10.80
N HIS A 25 -9.25 -1.45 10.41
CA HIS A 25 -9.15 -2.69 9.65
C HIS A 25 -9.68 -3.87 10.44
N ASN A 26 -9.31 -3.99 11.72
CA ASN A 26 -9.74 -5.11 12.54
C ASN A 26 -11.23 -5.06 12.88
N ARG A 27 -11.80 -3.87 13.08
CA ARG A 27 -13.26 -3.69 13.22
C ARG A 27 -14.04 -4.11 11.96
N GLN A 28 -13.41 -4.06 10.78
CA GLN A 28 -13.98 -4.55 9.52
C GLN A 28 -13.71 -6.06 9.30
N GLY A 29 -13.22 -6.78 10.30
CA GLY A 29 -12.98 -8.21 10.25
C GLY A 29 -11.65 -8.60 9.61
N LYS A 30 -10.71 -7.65 9.40
CA LYS A 30 -9.32 -8.04 9.12
C LYS A 30 -8.67 -8.53 10.43
N ASN A 31 -7.71 -9.45 10.33
CA ASN A 31 -7.05 -10.02 11.50
C ASN A 31 -5.57 -9.62 11.51
N PHE A 32 -5.30 -8.31 11.56
CA PHE A 32 -3.94 -7.79 11.57
C PHE A 32 -3.40 -7.64 12.99
N VAL A 33 -2.13 -8.03 13.19
CA VAL A 33 -1.41 -7.77 14.45
C VAL A 33 -0.84 -6.36 14.48
N LYS A 34 -0.28 -5.93 13.34
CA LYS A 34 0.35 -4.61 13.20
C LYS A 34 0.35 -4.12 11.76
N LEU A 35 0.46 -2.80 11.63
CA LEU A 35 0.85 -2.10 10.42
C LEU A 35 2.24 -1.52 10.66
N ASN A 36 3.14 -1.65 9.69
CA ASN A 36 4.45 -1.01 9.74
C ASN A 36 4.47 0.09 8.68
N GLU A 37 4.92 1.29 9.05
CA GLU A 37 5.24 2.32 8.06
C GLU A 37 6.44 1.86 7.23
N GLN A 38 6.40 2.11 5.92
CA GLN A 38 7.46 1.75 4.98
C GLN A 38 8.02 3.00 4.28
N TYR A 39 7.13 3.94 3.94
CA TYR A 39 7.46 5.19 3.26
C TYR A 39 6.61 6.32 3.88
N SER A 40 7.23 7.47 4.10
CA SER A 40 6.62 8.69 4.65
C SER A 40 6.82 9.88 3.71
N ASP A 41 6.23 11.02 4.05
CA ASP A 41 6.46 12.33 3.38
C ASP A 41 6.10 12.39 1.89
N LEU A 42 5.23 11.48 1.45
CA LEU A 42 4.68 11.46 0.10
C LEU A 42 3.41 12.29 -0.02
N THR A 43 3.25 12.97 -1.15
CA THR A 43 1.92 13.47 -1.54
C THR A 43 0.97 12.28 -1.73
N ARG A 44 -0.34 12.54 -1.66
CA ARG A 44 -1.35 11.49 -1.86
C ARG A 44 -1.18 10.75 -3.19
N ASN A 45 -0.83 11.45 -4.27
CA ASN A 45 -0.69 10.83 -5.59
C ASN A 45 0.56 9.94 -5.66
N GLN A 46 1.68 10.39 -5.08
CA GLN A 46 2.88 9.58 -4.96
C GLN A 46 2.65 8.35 -4.09
N ALA A 47 1.96 8.49 -2.95
CA ALA A 47 1.62 7.36 -2.10
C ALA A 47 0.72 6.34 -2.85
N ARG A 48 -0.26 6.80 -3.64
CA ARG A 48 -1.09 5.93 -4.48
C ARG A 48 -0.28 5.24 -5.58
N ALA A 49 0.73 5.91 -6.13
CA ALA A 49 1.63 5.34 -7.12
C ALA A 49 2.44 4.18 -6.53
N VAL A 50 3.08 4.42 -5.38
CA VAL A 50 3.83 3.39 -4.64
C VAL A 50 2.92 2.23 -4.24
N GLU A 51 1.74 2.53 -3.68
CA GLU A 51 0.78 1.50 -3.29
C GLU A 51 0.32 0.66 -4.47
N GLN A 52 0.00 1.28 -5.61
CA GLN A 52 -0.40 0.54 -6.81
C GLN A 52 0.75 -0.34 -7.33
N TYR A 53 1.97 0.19 -7.35
CA TYR A 53 3.14 -0.59 -7.76
C TYR A 53 3.35 -1.83 -6.87
N LEU A 54 3.22 -1.67 -5.55
CA LEU A 54 3.31 -2.78 -4.60
C LEU A 54 2.12 -3.74 -4.66
N ILE A 55 0.93 -3.26 -5.03
CA ILE A 55 -0.22 -4.14 -5.29
C ILE A 55 0.05 -5.05 -6.50
N GLU A 56 0.79 -4.61 -7.51
CA GLU A 56 1.06 -5.45 -8.69
C GLU A 56 2.35 -6.25 -8.60
N ASN A 57 3.39 -5.69 -7.97
CA ASN A 57 4.75 -6.26 -7.99
C ASN A 57 5.26 -6.68 -6.59
N GLY A 58 4.56 -6.28 -5.53
CA GLY A 58 4.94 -6.59 -4.15
C GLY A 58 4.46 -7.97 -3.68
N ASN A 59 5.03 -8.41 -2.56
CA ASN A 59 4.69 -9.68 -1.92
C ASN A 59 3.52 -9.58 -0.92
N ALA A 60 3.11 -8.37 -0.53
CA ALA A 60 2.18 -8.10 0.56
C ALA A 60 0.87 -7.44 0.08
N ASN A 61 0.12 -8.13 -0.77
CA ASN A 61 -1.08 -7.60 -1.43
C ASN A 61 -2.28 -8.57 -1.44
N LYS A 62 -2.13 -9.79 -0.92
CA LYS A 62 -3.16 -10.85 -1.00
C LYS A 62 -4.53 -10.42 -0.47
N LEU A 63 -4.57 -9.49 0.48
CA LEU A 63 -5.80 -8.97 1.08
C LEU A 63 -6.22 -7.58 0.56
N ASN A 64 -5.52 -7.05 -0.44
CA ASN A 64 -5.97 -5.88 -1.19
C ASN A 64 -7.10 -6.30 -2.12
N LYS A 65 -8.28 -5.69 -1.95
CA LYS A 65 -9.46 -5.98 -2.77
C LYS A 65 -9.61 -5.05 -3.97
N ILE A 66 -8.92 -3.91 -3.94
CA ILE A 66 -9.05 -2.84 -4.92
C ILE A 66 -7.68 -2.28 -5.26
N ASN A 67 -7.57 -1.78 -6.48
CA ASN A 67 -6.44 -1.02 -6.93
C ASN A 67 -6.51 0.41 -6.39
N SER A 68 -5.35 0.98 -6.09
CA SER A 68 -5.23 2.39 -5.71
C SER A 68 -5.26 3.30 -6.91
N ILE A 69 -4.87 2.81 -8.09
CA ILE A 69 -5.02 3.50 -9.36
C ILE A 69 -5.58 2.51 -10.38
N SER A 70 -6.63 2.92 -11.09
CA SER A 70 -7.22 2.08 -12.13
C SER A 70 -6.21 1.83 -13.25
N PRO A 71 -6.03 0.57 -13.72
CA PRO A 71 -5.21 0.26 -14.90
C PRO A 71 -5.69 0.97 -16.18
N LYS A 72 -6.92 1.47 -16.19
CA LYS A 72 -7.50 2.26 -17.30
C LYS A 72 -7.19 3.76 -17.20
N ASN A 73 -6.45 4.21 -16.17
CA ASN A 73 -6.07 5.60 -16.05
C ASN A 73 -5.07 5.97 -17.15
N LYS A 74 -5.25 7.13 -17.81
CA LYS A 74 -4.36 7.59 -18.89
C LYS A 74 -2.90 7.73 -18.45
N MET A 75 -2.67 8.02 -17.17
CA MET A 75 -1.34 8.21 -16.57
C MET A 75 -0.84 6.93 -15.87
N TYR A 76 -1.50 5.78 -16.07
CA TYR A 76 -1.18 4.55 -15.34
C TYR A 76 0.29 4.16 -15.50
N ASP A 77 0.75 4.06 -16.75
CA ASP A 77 2.13 3.65 -17.06
C ASP A 77 3.17 4.62 -16.51
N GLU A 78 2.92 5.93 -16.64
CA GLU A 78 3.80 6.97 -16.08
C GLU A 78 3.86 6.87 -14.56
N THR A 79 2.72 6.59 -13.92
CA THR A 79 2.63 6.44 -12.48
C THR A 79 3.40 5.22 -11.98
N MET A 80 3.30 4.10 -12.71
CA MET A 80 4.05 2.88 -12.38
C MET A 80 5.55 3.06 -12.57
N LYS A 81 5.98 3.71 -13.67
CA LYS A 81 7.39 4.06 -13.91
C LYS A 81 7.95 4.98 -12.82
N TRP A 82 7.17 5.98 -12.40
CA TRP A 82 7.58 6.87 -11.33
C TRP A 82 7.76 6.11 -10.00
N ALA A 83 6.81 5.24 -9.65
CA ALA A 83 6.87 4.45 -8.43
C ALA A 83 8.07 3.49 -8.42
N GLU A 84 8.32 2.82 -9.55
CA GLU A 84 9.49 1.96 -9.73
C GLU A 84 10.80 2.74 -9.55
N LYS A 85 10.92 3.91 -10.19
CA LYS A 85 12.10 4.77 -10.06
C LYS A 85 12.33 5.19 -8.60
N TYR A 86 11.27 5.65 -7.92
CA TYR A 86 11.32 6.06 -6.51
C TYR A 86 11.80 4.92 -5.60
N LEU A 87 11.24 3.72 -5.76
CA LEU A 87 11.60 2.55 -4.95
C LEU A 87 13.02 2.06 -5.19
N ASN A 88 13.57 2.29 -6.39
CA ASN A 88 14.96 1.99 -6.74
C ASN A 88 15.93 3.13 -6.40
N GLY A 89 15.50 4.14 -5.63
CA GLY A 89 16.36 5.25 -5.16
C GLY A 89 16.62 6.33 -6.21
N GLY A 90 15.90 6.33 -7.33
CA GLY A 90 16.00 7.38 -8.34
C GLY A 90 15.04 8.53 -8.04
N ASN A 91 15.58 9.72 -7.76
CA ASN A 91 14.83 10.98 -7.79
C ASN A 91 14.88 11.61 -9.18
#